data_AF-A0A7S2QLA2-F1
#
_entry.id   AF-A0A7S2QLA2-F1
#
_cell.length_a   1.000
_cell.length_b   1.000
_cell.length_c   1.000
_cell.angle_alpha   90.00
_cell.angle_beta   90.00
_cell.angle_gamma   90.00
#
_symmetry.space_group_name_H-M   'P 1'
#
loop_
_entity.id
_entity.type
_entity.pdbx_description
1 polymer ?
#
loop_
_entity_poly.entity_id
_entity_poly.type
_entity_poly.pdbx_seq_one_letter_code
_entity_poly.pdbx_strand_id
1 'polypeptide(L)'
;FRMLSFTSALTSLAADPEGHLLVVGSDAGCLHLVRAPGWRHAFVADTIRLSDAGVARVAVTFHDAGVGVLVVAALLFNNKIAFLRVHIEAEDPKLDMLGFVDVGGAIEDICFHRAEFEGDDAKLLAAGAADADGTSCVWLIAAPPIEYEAAVAELSRETCPVWSMKVDGSKKPENRISAVTSFSHDPREAVVVGFAGGALKSFPAPTSFGASAAKQAPAEAIEAFPPQGQLITRVVLSEDGRFLVSASMDGSVRRIPIEEGTKVPISHKLVHNPYNGGVAQVAVDPSGLLFLSTGGSDGAVVWSDPRDAVRPPAPGPEEDAVEVPGDQEELATSVDDKDTAAFPLWAPVDLADPDARAGEENDDPQLNAIAMAQRR
;
A
#
# COMPACT_ATOMS: atom_id res chain seq x y z
N PHE A 1 -20.62 16.92 3.57
CA PHE A 1 -19.34 16.30 3.19
C PHE A 1 -18.24 16.95 4.02
N ARG A 2 -17.50 16.17 4.81
CA ARG A 2 -16.28 16.68 5.46
C ARG A 2 -15.12 16.57 4.49
N MET A 3 -14.31 17.62 4.39
CA MET A 3 -13.17 17.69 3.50
C MET A 3 -11.88 17.70 4.32
N LEU A 4 -10.99 16.75 4.08
CA LEU A 4 -9.62 16.80 4.58
C LEU A 4 -8.75 17.32 3.43
N SER A 5 -8.18 18.51 3.60
CA SER A 5 -7.25 19.09 2.64
C SER A 5 -5.83 19.00 3.18
N PHE A 6 -4.90 18.72 2.28
CA PHE A 6 -3.47 18.64 2.56
C PHE A 6 -2.78 19.68 1.68
N THR A 7 -1.76 20.36 2.20
CA THR A 7 -0.97 21.31 1.41
C THR A 7 -0.19 20.59 0.30
N SER A 8 0.13 19.31 0.51
CA SER A 8 0.82 18.45 -0.43
C SER A 8 -0.10 17.53 -1.22
N ALA A 9 0.39 17.05 -2.37
CA ALA A 9 -0.36 16.13 -3.21
C ALA A 9 -0.35 14.74 -2.57
N LEU A 10 -1.53 14.12 -2.44
CA LEU A 10 -1.65 12.74 -2.00
C LEU A 10 -1.27 11.81 -3.15
N THR A 11 -0.34 10.90 -2.89
CA THR A 11 0.29 10.05 -3.91
C THR A 11 -0.11 8.58 -3.80
N SER A 12 -0.49 8.15 -2.60
CA SER A 12 -0.88 6.77 -2.33
C SER A 12 -1.79 6.68 -1.10
N LEU A 13 -2.57 5.61 -1.04
CA LEU A 13 -3.53 5.34 0.01
C LEU A 13 -3.62 3.82 0.19
N ALA A 14 -3.68 3.38 1.44
CA ALA A 14 -4.02 2.03 1.82
C ALA A 14 -5.00 2.07 3.02
N ALA A 15 -5.79 1.02 3.19
CA ALA A 15 -6.80 0.93 4.23
C ALA A 15 -6.62 -0.36 5.03
N ASP A 16 -7.00 -0.35 6.30
CA ASP A 16 -7.19 -1.57 7.06
C ASP A 16 -8.36 -2.41 6.47
N PRO A 17 -8.48 -3.70 6.85
CA PRO A 17 -9.51 -4.58 6.30
C PRO A 17 -10.95 -4.06 6.46
N GLU A 18 -11.24 -3.34 7.56
CA GLU A 18 -12.57 -2.79 7.85
C GLU A 18 -12.80 -1.40 7.21
N GLY A 19 -11.75 -0.79 6.62
CA GLY A 19 -11.82 0.53 5.99
C GLY A 19 -12.11 1.67 6.97
N HIS A 20 -11.73 1.51 8.24
CA HIS A 20 -11.89 2.50 9.32
C HIS A 20 -10.63 3.32 9.56
N LEU A 21 -9.47 2.78 9.19
CA LEU A 21 -8.16 3.42 9.24
C LEU A 21 -7.58 3.47 7.83
N LEU A 22 -7.15 4.66 7.44
CA LEU A 22 -6.48 4.90 6.18
C LEU A 22 -5.06 5.40 6.43
N VAL A 23 -4.11 4.85 5.70
CA VAL A 23 -2.73 5.33 5.66
C VAL A 23 -2.52 6.04 4.33
N VAL A 24 -2.22 7.33 4.39
CA VAL A 24 -2.13 8.21 3.21
C VAL A 24 -0.70 8.72 3.07
N GLY A 25 -0.09 8.54 1.90
CA GLY A 25 1.21 9.12 1.57
C GLY A 25 1.09 10.42 0.78
N SER A 26 2.02 11.35 1.01
CA SER A 26 2.11 12.62 0.28
C SER A 26 3.44 12.81 -0.44
N ASP A 27 3.46 13.72 -1.42
CA ASP A 27 4.66 14.10 -2.17
C ASP A 27 5.69 14.90 -1.35
N ALA A 28 5.30 15.40 -0.17
CA ALA A 28 6.21 16.00 0.82
C ALA A 28 6.95 14.96 1.70
N GLY A 29 6.70 13.67 1.49
CA GLY A 29 7.35 12.58 2.23
C GLY A 29 6.69 12.31 3.58
N CYS A 30 5.46 12.75 3.76
CA CYS A 30 4.66 12.50 4.95
C CYS A 30 3.77 11.26 4.77
N LEU A 31 3.58 10.53 5.87
CA LEU A 31 2.48 9.58 6.04
C LEU A 31 1.47 10.17 7.02
N HIS A 32 0.19 10.05 6.68
CA HIS A 32 -0.93 10.46 7.50
C HIS A 32 -1.76 9.24 7.87
N LEU A 33 -2.07 9.10 9.15
CA LEU A 33 -3.04 8.14 9.63
C LEU A 33 -4.38 8.84 9.76
N VAL A 34 -5.37 8.41 8.99
CA VAL A 34 -6.70 9.01 8.96
C VAL A 34 -7.71 8.02 9.51
N ARG A 35 -8.41 8.41 10.56
CA ARG A 35 -9.55 7.65 11.09
C ARG A 35 -10.81 8.08 10.35
N ALA A 36 -11.57 7.11 9.85
CA ALA A 36 -12.83 7.31 9.14
C ALA A 36 -13.94 6.37 9.65
N PRO A 37 -14.28 6.38 10.97
CA PRO A 37 -15.31 5.51 11.52
C PRO A 37 -16.66 5.74 10.83
N GLY A 38 -17.15 4.70 10.16
CA GLY A 38 -18.42 4.74 9.42
C GLY A 38 -18.50 5.82 8.35
N TRP A 39 -17.36 6.37 7.88
CA TRP A 39 -17.26 7.41 6.85
C TRP A 39 -18.05 8.71 7.13
N ARG A 40 -18.49 8.94 8.38
CA ARG A 40 -19.22 10.15 8.78
C ARG A 40 -18.28 11.27 9.24
N HIS A 41 -17.24 10.90 9.98
CA HIS A 41 -16.26 11.82 10.58
C HIS A 41 -14.86 11.33 10.27
N ALA A 42 -14.24 11.85 9.21
CA ALA A 42 -12.84 11.59 8.91
C ALA A 42 -11.95 12.65 9.58
N PHE A 43 -10.88 12.23 10.23
CA PHE A 43 -9.88 13.13 10.82
C PHE A 43 -8.49 12.50 10.79
N VAL A 44 -7.46 13.34 10.75
CA VAL A 44 -6.06 12.90 10.85
C VAL A 44 -5.76 12.60 12.30
N ALA A 45 -5.50 11.33 12.61
CA ALA A 45 -5.10 10.87 13.93
C ALA A 45 -3.61 11.17 14.18
N ASP A 46 -2.76 10.89 13.18
CA ASP A 46 -1.33 11.09 13.31
C ASP A 46 -0.67 11.46 11.97
N THR A 47 0.50 12.07 12.02
CA THR A 47 1.30 12.43 10.85
C THR A 47 2.79 12.36 11.16
N ILE A 48 3.52 11.64 10.32
CA ILE A 48 4.97 11.52 10.42
C ILE A 48 5.64 11.90 9.10
N ARG A 49 6.73 12.69 9.17
CA ARG A 49 7.58 12.98 8.00
C ARG A 49 8.69 11.93 7.93
N LEU A 50 8.63 11.07 6.93
CA LEU A 50 9.62 10.01 6.73
C LEU A 50 10.90 10.53 6.09
N SER A 51 10.76 11.41 5.10
CA SER A 51 11.84 11.78 4.19
C SER A 51 11.55 13.12 3.55
N ASP A 52 12.57 13.79 3.04
CA ASP A 52 12.40 14.88 2.08
C ASP A 52 11.98 14.38 0.69
N ALA A 53 12.13 13.07 0.43
CA ALA A 53 11.58 12.41 -0.74
C ALA A 53 10.11 12.03 -0.50
N GLY A 54 9.25 12.33 -1.48
CA GLY A 54 7.83 11.95 -1.43
C GLY A 54 7.58 10.44 -1.30
N VAL A 55 6.44 10.10 -0.73
CA VAL A 55 5.95 8.73 -0.68
C VAL A 55 5.40 8.35 -2.05
N ALA A 56 5.85 7.26 -2.63
CA ALA A 56 5.40 6.76 -3.93
C ALA A 56 4.25 5.76 -3.78
N ARG A 57 4.35 4.86 -2.79
CA ARG A 57 3.40 3.76 -2.56
C ARG A 57 3.28 3.46 -1.08
N VAL A 58 2.07 3.11 -0.65
CA VAL A 58 1.77 2.55 0.67
C VAL A 58 1.14 1.19 0.48
N ALA A 59 1.62 0.21 1.23
CA ALA A 59 1.00 -1.09 1.39
C ALA A 59 0.76 -1.33 2.88
N VAL A 60 -0.31 -2.04 3.22
CA VAL A 60 -0.62 -2.43 4.59
C VAL A 60 -1.03 -3.88 4.65
N THR A 61 -0.79 -4.54 5.78
CA THR A 61 -1.34 -5.85 6.09
C THR A 61 -1.69 -5.91 7.57
N PHE A 62 -2.75 -6.64 7.88
CA PHE A 62 -3.15 -6.91 9.25
C PHE A 62 -2.40 -8.12 9.78
N HIS A 63 -1.97 -8.05 11.05
CA HIS A 63 -1.39 -9.18 11.76
C HIS A 63 -2.34 -9.60 12.88
N ASP A 64 -2.95 -10.79 12.73
CA ASP A 64 -4.02 -11.30 13.59
C ASP A 64 -3.52 -12.23 14.73
N ALA A 65 -2.31 -12.01 15.24
CA ALA A 65 -1.85 -12.73 16.44
C ALA A 65 -2.49 -12.19 17.74
N GLY A 66 -3.71 -11.66 17.68
CA GLY A 66 -4.46 -11.14 18.83
C GLY A 66 -3.95 -9.83 19.43
N VAL A 67 -3.12 -9.07 18.69
CA VAL A 67 -2.54 -7.78 19.14
C VAL A 67 -3.06 -6.58 18.31
N GLY A 68 -3.87 -6.82 17.28
CA GLY A 68 -4.51 -5.75 16.50
C GLY A 68 -3.51 -4.79 15.85
N VAL A 69 -2.47 -5.32 15.19
CA VAL A 69 -1.38 -4.51 14.60
C VAL A 69 -1.53 -4.43 13.09
N LEU A 70 -1.51 -3.21 12.56
CA LEU A 70 -1.34 -2.93 11.15
C LEU A 70 0.16 -2.79 10.85
N VAL A 71 0.69 -3.65 9.99
CA VAL A 71 2.05 -3.49 9.45
C VAL A 71 1.94 -2.62 8.20
N VAL A 72 2.73 -1.55 8.14
CA VAL A 72 2.72 -0.56 7.08
C VAL A 72 4.08 -0.55 6.39
N ALA A 73 4.07 -0.55 5.07
CA ALA A 73 5.25 -0.32 4.26
C ALA A 73 5.03 0.89 3.34
N ALA A 74 5.96 1.85 3.36
CA ALA A 74 5.92 3.02 2.49
C ALA A 74 7.17 3.07 1.60
N LEU A 75 6.96 2.90 0.29
CA LEU A 75 7.99 3.13 -0.72
C LEU A 75 8.14 4.63 -0.96
N LEU A 76 9.37 5.12 -0.91
CA LEU A 76 9.72 6.50 -1.20
C LEU A 76 10.24 6.66 -2.64
N PHE A 77 10.17 7.86 -3.21
CA PHE A 77 10.71 8.16 -4.55
C PHE A 77 12.24 7.99 -4.67
N ASN A 78 12.96 7.87 -3.56
CA ASN A 78 14.38 7.54 -3.53
C ASN A 78 14.65 6.02 -3.48
N ASN A 79 13.62 5.19 -3.65
CA ASN A 79 13.65 3.72 -3.63
C ASN A 79 13.88 3.05 -2.26
N LYS A 80 13.91 3.82 -1.16
CA LYS A 80 13.87 3.23 0.18
C LYS A 80 12.45 2.82 0.56
N ILE A 81 12.35 1.77 1.34
CA ILE A 81 11.09 1.32 1.94
C ILE A 81 11.15 1.61 3.44
N ALA A 82 10.22 2.41 3.95
CA ALA A 82 9.99 2.58 5.38
C ALA A 82 9.05 1.49 5.89
N PHE A 83 9.38 0.87 7.02
CA PHE A 83 8.46 0.02 7.78
C PHE A 83 7.93 0.78 8.99
N LEU A 84 6.61 0.70 9.19
CA LEU A 84 5.92 1.23 10.36
C LEU A 84 4.92 0.21 10.90
N ARG A 85 4.46 0.44 12.12
CA ARG A 85 3.32 -0.27 12.70
C ARG A 85 2.26 0.72 13.21
N VAL A 86 1.01 0.28 13.26
CA VAL A 86 -0.08 0.99 13.91
C VAL A 86 -0.81 0.02 14.82
N HIS A 87 -0.95 0.36 16.09
CA HIS A 87 -1.77 -0.37 17.04
C HIS A 87 -3.23 0.06 16.88
N ILE A 88 -4.03 -0.75 16.17
CA ILE A 88 -5.39 -0.37 15.72
C ILE A 88 -6.37 -0.27 16.89
N GLU A 89 -6.19 -1.10 17.92
CA GLU A 89 -7.06 -1.13 19.11
C GLU A 89 -6.73 -0.02 20.12
N ALA A 90 -5.65 0.74 19.90
CA ALA A 90 -5.31 1.87 20.76
C ALA A 90 -6.39 2.95 20.69
N GLU A 91 -6.66 3.60 21.82
CA GLU A 91 -7.60 4.73 21.88
C GLU A 91 -7.14 5.86 20.94
N ASP A 92 -5.82 6.11 20.93
CA ASP A 92 -5.12 7.04 20.06
C ASP A 92 -4.05 6.30 19.22
N PRO A 93 -4.41 5.77 18.04
CA PRO A 93 -3.47 5.02 17.20
C PRO A 93 -2.45 5.96 16.56
N LYS A 94 -1.17 5.56 16.59
CA LYS A 94 -0.04 6.33 16.06
C LYS A 94 0.76 5.55 15.01
N LEU A 95 1.51 6.28 14.20
CA LEU A 95 2.45 5.73 13.22
C LEU A 95 3.81 5.51 13.87
N ASP A 96 4.05 4.27 14.32
CA ASP A 96 5.31 3.89 14.93
C ASP A 96 6.31 3.49 13.85
N MET A 97 7.27 4.37 13.54
CA MET A 97 8.29 4.12 12.52
C MET A 97 9.40 3.21 13.04
N LEU A 98 9.69 2.14 12.29
CA LEU A 98 10.65 1.10 12.68
C LEU A 98 12.01 1.31 12.01
N GLY A 99 12.03 1.82 10.77
CA GLY A 99 13.27 2.09 10.03
C GLY A 99 13.13 1.87 8.52
N PHE A 100 14.25 2.02 7.81
CA PHE A 100 14.33 1.91 6.36
C PHE A 100 15.00 0.63 5.91
N VAL A 101 14.53 0.07 4.80
CA VAL A 101 15.20 -1.00 4.04
C VAL A 101 15.54 -0.49 2.64
N ASP A 102 16.78 -0.72 2.22
CA ASP A 102 17.23 -0.55 0.85
C ASP A 102 17.51 -1.92 0.21
N VAL A 103 16.95 -2.18 -0.97
CA VAL A 103 17.18 -3.41 -1.74
C VAL A 103 18.18 -3.24 -2.88
N GLY A 104 18.68 -2.02 -3.09
CA GLY A 104 19.73 -1.68 -4.06
C GLY A 104 19.24 -1.54 -5.51
N GLY A 105 17.93 -1.40 -5.73
CA GLY A 105 17.31 -1.30 -7.04
C GLY A 105 16.23 -0.21 -7.12
N ALA A 106 15.78 0.11 -8.32
CA ALA A 106 14.62 0.97 -8.53
C ALA A 106 13.33 0.15 -8.34
N ILE A 107 12.40 0.65 -7.53
CA ILE A 107 11.18 -0.07 -7.18
C ILE A 107 9.98 0.66 -7.79
N GLU A 108 9.14 -0.07 -8.51
CA GLU A 108 7.95 0.45 -9.18
C GLU A 108 6.68 0.18 -8.37
N ASP A 109 6.65 -0.97 -7.68
CA ASP A 109 5.49 -1.38 -6.91
C ASP A 109 5.85 -2.21 -5.67
N ILE A 110 4.98 -2.14 -4.67
CA ILE A 110 5.06 -2.93 -3.44
C ILE A 110 3.70 -3.51 -3.08
N CYS A 111 3.69 -4.71 -2.49
CA CYS A 111 2.49 -5.39 -2.05
C CYS A 111 2.84 -6.38 -0.94
N PHE A 112 2.06 -6.45 0.14
CA PHE A 112 2.25 -7.53 1.11
C PHE A 112 1.88 -8.88 0.49
N HIS A 113 2.71 -9.88 0.76
CA HIS A 113 2.47 -11.25 0.34
C HIS A 113 1.30 -11.85 1.12
N ARG A 114 0.37 -12.53 0.44
CA ARG A 114 -0.91 -13.01 1.03
C ARG A 114 -0.89 -14.45 1.56
N ALA A 115 0.26 -15.10 1.63
CA ALA A 115 0.42 -16.35 2.37
C ALA A 115 1.03 -16.07 3.75
N GLU A 116 0.52 -16.75 4.77
CA GLU A 116 1.30 -17.10 5.95
C GLU A 116 2.48 -17.96 5.49
N PHE A 117 3.53 -17.35 4.94
CA PHE A 117 4.79 -18.04 4.84
C PHE A 117 5.17 -18.47 6.26
N GLU A 118 5.47 -19.75 6.49
CA GLU A 118 5.92 -20.26 7.78
C GLU A 118 6.83 -19.26 8.51
N GLY A 119 6.33 -18.73 9.64
CA GLY A 119 6.93 -17.63 10.39
C GLY A 119 5.89 -16.60 10.85
N ASP A 120 6.20 -15.88 11.92
CA ASP A 120 5.28 -14.89 12.51
C ASP A 120 5.31 -13.55 11.75
N ASP A 121 6.32 -13.29 10.90
CA ASP A 121 6.54 -11.97 10.31
C ASP A 121 5.86 -11.77 8.95
N ALA A 122 5.21 -10.61 8.78
CA ALA A 122 4.67 -10.18 7.49
C ALA A 122 5.77 -10.06 6.43
N LYS A 123 5.47 -10.46 5.18
CA LYS A 123 6.44 -10.37 4.08
C LYS A 123 5.96 -9.40 3.01
N LEU A 124 6.81 -8.46 2.63
CA LEU A 124 6.56 -7.47 1.61
C LEU A 124 7.21 -7.88 0.29
N LEU A 125 6.44 -7.90 -0.78
CA LEU A 125 6.96 -7.92 -2.14
C LEU A 125 7.30 -6.51 -2.58
N ALA A 126 8.46 -6.36 -3.21
CA ALA A 126 8.83 -5.19 -3.99
C ALA A 126 9.20 -5.64 -5.40
N ALA A 127 8.89 -4.85 -6.42
CA ALA A 127 9.23 -5.22 -7.79
C ALA A 127 9.65 -4.02 -8.63
N GLY A 128 10.62 -4.24 -9.52
CA GLY A 128 11.20 -3.18 -10.33
C GLY A 128 12.49 -3.61 -11.01
N ALA A 129 13.48 -2.72 -11.06
CA ALA A 129 14.77 -2.94 -11.69
C ALA A 129 15.90 -3.09 -10.67
N ALA A 130 16.65 -4.18 -10.74
CA ALA A 130 17.76 -4.44 -9.81
C ALA A 130 19.03 -3.62 -10.08
N ASP A 131 19.14 -3.00 -11.24
CA ASP A 131 20.31 -2.24 -11.66
C ASP A 131 19.93 -1.13 -12.65
N ALA A 132 20.88 -0.26 -12.96
CA ALA A 132 20.72 0.80 -13.95
C ALA A 132 20.49 0.27 -15.39
N ASP A 133 20.81 -1.00 -15.63
CA ASP A 133 20.56 -1.68 -16.90
C ASP A 133 19.09 -2.09 -17.07
N GLY A 134 18.28 -2.00 -16.01
CA GLY A 134 16.85 -2.29 -16.04
C GLY A 134 16.52 -3.78 -15.86
N THR A 135 17.41 -4.56 -15.22
CA THR A 135 17.14 -5.99 -14.95
C THR A 135 15.91 -6.15 -14.07
N SER A 136 14.83 -6.70 -14.63
CA SER A 136 13.57 -6.93 -13.93
C SER A 136 13.73 -7.91 -12.78
N CYS A 137 13.38 -7.48 -11.57
CA CYS A 137 13.56 -8.23 -10.34
C CYS A 137 12.37 -8.05 -9.40
N VAL A 138 12.07 -9.11 -8.66
CA VAL A 138 11.16 -9.11 -7.52
C VAL A 138 11.96 -9.41 -6.27
N TRP A 139 11.70 -8.68 -5.20
CA TRP A 139 12.22 -8.91 -3.87
C TRP A 139 11.10 -9.34 -2.93
N LEU A 140 11.43 -10.22 -2.00
CA LEU A 140 10.61 -10.56 -0.84
C LEU A 140 11.38 -10.11 0.40
N ILE A 141 10.76 -9.28 1.23
CA ILE A 141 11.38 -8.62 2.38
C ILE A 141 10.57 -9.03 3.61
N ALA A 142 11.19 -9.68 4.58
CA ALA A 142 10.54 -9.87 5.87
C ALA A 142 10.46 -8.51 6.59
N ALA A 143 9.28 -8.17 7.08
CA ALA A 143 9.08 -7.02 7.96
C ALA A 143 9.89 -7.23 9.26
N PRO A 144 10.22 -6.15 9.98
CA PRO A 144 10.78 -6.29 11.32
C PRO A 144 9.87 -7.15 12.21
N PRO A 145 10.44 -7.96 13.12
CA PRO A 145 9.66 -8.66 14.14
C PRO A 145 8.77 -7.70 14.91
N ILE A 146 7.62 -8.17 15.40
CA ILE A 146 6.63 -7.32 16.06
C ILE A 146 7.20 -6.65 17.31
N GLU A 147 8.06 -7.35 18.03
CA GLU A 147 8.78 -6.88 19.21
C GLU A 147 9.97 -5.94 18.89
N TYR A 148 10.28 -5.69 17.62
CA TYR A 148 11.35 -4.79 17.25
C TYR A 148 11.05 -3.35 17.69
N GLU A 149 12.03 -2.70 18.30
CA GLU A 149 12.00 -1.28 18.65
C GLU A 149 12.99 -0.51 17.79
N ALA A 150 12.60 0.70 17.38
CA ALA A 150 13.35 1.54 16.46
C ALA A 150 14.65 2.05 17.09
N ALA A 151 15.76 1.33 16.82
CA ALA A 151 17.08 1.66 17.35
C ALA A 151 18.02 2.31 16.33
N VAL A 152 17.76 2.11 15.03
CA VAL A 152 18.61 2.59 13.93
C VAL A 152 17.76 3.03 12.75
N ALA A 153 18.27 3.96 11.94
CA ALA A 153 17.55 4.44 10.76
C ALA A 153 17.51 3.38 9.64
N GLU A 154 18.61 2.66 9.44
CA GLU A 154 18.73 1.63 8.39
C GLU A 154 18.66 0.24 9.01
N LEU A 155 17.63 -0.52 8.63
CA LEU A 155 17.40 -1.88 9.10
C LEU A 155 18.37 -2.85 8.43
N SER A 156 18.98 -3.69 9.25
CA SER A 156 19.93 -4.69 8.78
C SER A 156 19.24 -5.83 8.03
N ARG A 157 20.01 -6.62 7.26
CA ARG A 157 19.51 -7.88 6.66
C ARG A 157 19.23 -8.97 7.70
N GLU A 158 19.72 -8.81 8.94
CA GLU A 158 19.40 -9.72 10.04
C GLU A 158 18.01 -9.42 10.59
N THR A 159 17.65 -8.12 10.69
CA THR A 159 16.31 -7.66 11.11
C THR A 159 15.28 -7.84 10.01
N CYS A 160 15.63 -7.49 8.78
CA CYS A 160 14.78 -7.63 7.60
C CYS A 160 15.50 -8.47 6.53
N PRO A 161 15.46 -9.80 6.65
CA PRO A 161 15.88 -10.71 5.59
C PRO A 161 15.27 -10.34 4.24
N VAL A 162 16.09 -10.38 3.18
CA VAL A 162 15.64 -10.10 1.81
C VAL A 162 16.02 -11.26 0.91
N TRP A 163 15.05 -11.69 0.11
CA TRP A 163 15.24 -12.63 -0.98
C TRP A 163 14.91 -11.95 -2.30
N SER A 164 15.52 -12.41 -3.38
CA SER A 164 15.39 -11.84 -4.70
C SER A 164 15.18 -12.91 -5.77
N MET A 165 14.53 -12.49 -6.84
CA MET A 165 14.29 -13.30 -8.02
C MET A 165 14.40 -12.41 -9.25
N LYS A 166 15.39 -12.71 -10.09
CA LYS A 166 15.45 -12.14 -11.44
C LYS A 166 14.28 -12.67 -12.26
N VAL A 167 13.46 -11.78 -12.79
CA VAL A 167 12.30 -12.11 -13.63
C VAL A 167 12.66 -12.06 -15.10
N ASP A 168 13.39 -11.03 -15.50
CA ASP A 168 13.86 -10.87 -16.87
C ASP A 168 15.17 -10.08 -16.90
N GLY A 169 16.12 -10.53 -17.70
CA GLY A 169 17.39 -9.83 -17.95
C GLY A 169 17.45 -9.20 -19.33
N SER A 170 16.36 -9.27 -20.11
CA SER A 170 16.34 -8.66 -21.42
C SER A 170 16.20 -7.14 -21.24
N LYS A 171 17.07 -6.37 -21.89
CA LYS A 171 17.08 -4.89 -21.79
C LYS A 171 15.93 -4.24 -22.57
N LYS A 172 14.82 -4.97 -22.73
CA LYS A 172 13.65 -4.62 -23.52
C LYS A 172 12.69 -3.79 -22.67
N PRO A 173 12.33 -2.57 -23.10
CA PRO A 173 11.42 -1.72 -22.34
C PRO A 173 10.09 -2.40 -22.02
N GLU A 174 9.56 -3.24 -22.92
CA GLU A 174 8.32 -3.97 -22.74
C GLU A 174 8.34 -5.01 -21.59
N ASN A 175 9.53 -5.43 -21.15
CA ASN A 175 9.72 -6.41 -20.08
C ASN A 175 10.05 -5.77 -18.73
N ARG A 176 10.02 -4.44 -18.63
CA ARG A 176 10.12 -3.75 -17.34
C ARG A 176 8.90 -4.08 -16.49
N ILE A 177 9.14 -4.44 -15.24
CA ILE A 177 8.08 -4.64 -14.26
C ILE A 177 7.41 -3.31 -13.96
N SER A 178 6.10 -3.34 -13.75
CA SER A 178 5.31 -2.17 -13.41
C SER A 178 4.30 -2.38 -12.29
N ALA A 179 3.99 -3.64 -11.96
CA ALA A 179 3.06 -3.97 -10.89
C ALA A 179 3.37 -5.34 -10.31
N VAL A 180 3.05 -5.54 -9.03
CA VAL A 180 3.22 -6.82 -8.34
C VAL A 180 2.06 -7.11 -7.40
N THR A 181 1.64 -8.36 -7.36
CA THR A 181 0.77 -8.91 -6.31
C THR A 181 1.18 -10.35 -6.05
N SER A 182 0.58 -10.99 -5.05
CA SER A 182 0.69 -12.43 -4.85
C SER A 182 -0.68 -13.07 -4.80
N PHE A 183 -0.70 -14.40 -4.90
CA PHE A 183 -1.81 -15.22 -4.44
C PHE A 183 -1.26 -16.51 -3.82
N SER A 184 -2.03 -17.08 -2.90
CA SER A 184 -1.81 -18.41 -2.35
C SER A 184 -3.11 -19.18 -2.41
N HIS A 185 -3.09 -20.30 -3.12
CA HIS A 185 -4.16 -21.30 -3.17
C HIS A 185 -3.51 -22.65 -3.03
N ASP A 186 -3.53 -23.27 -1.85
CA ASP A 186 -2.90 -24.57 -1.59
C ASP A 186 -3.12 -25.54 -2.77
N PRO A 187 -2.04 -26.00 -3.45
CA PRO A 187 -0.62 -25.91 -3.10
C PRO A 187 0.20 -24.84 -3.86
N ARG A 188 -0.45 -23.88 -4.52
CA ARG A 188 0.15 -22.86 -5.39
C ARG A 188 0.32 -21.52 -4.69
N GLU A 189 1.56 -21.23 -4.32
CA GLU A 189 2.01 -19.88 -4.02
C GLU A 189 2.67 -19.28 -5.25
N ALA A 190 2.22 -18.09 -5.65
CA ALA A 190 2.82 -17.40 -6.76
C ALA A 190 2.85 -15.89 -6.56
N VAL A 191 3.90 -15.29 -7.12
CA VAL A 191 3.97 -13.86 -7.35
C VAL A 191 3.49 -13.57 -8.75
N VAL A 192 2.59 -12.61 -8.90
CA VAL A 192 2.11 -12.15 -10.19
C VAL A 192 2.77 -10.82 -10.50
N VAL A 193 3.35 -10.74 -11.69
CA VAL A 193 4.10 -9.60 -12.17
C VAL A 193 3.44 -9.04 -13.43
N GLY A 194 3.10 -7.76 -13.39
CA GLY A 194 2.67 -6.97 -14.53
C GLY A 194 3.86 -6.26 -15.19
N PHE A 195 3.79 -6.12 -16.51
CA PHE A 195 4.88 -5.56 -17.31
C PHE A 195 4.44 -4.35 -18.15
N ALA A 196 5.41 -3.53 -18.54
CA ALA A 196 5.23 -2.38 -19.41
C ALA A 196 4.66 -2.69 -20.79
N GLY A 197 4.91 -3.90 -21.31
CA GLY A 197 4.33 -4.39 -22.57
C GLY A 197 2.91 -4.94 -22.45
N GLY A 198 2.28 -4.89 -21.27
CA GLY A 198 0.95 -5.45 -21.03
C GLY A 198 0.93 -6.97 -20.78
N ALA A 199 2.10 -7.61 -20.71
CA ALA A 199 2.19 -8.97 -20.22
C ALA A 199 1.83 -9.03 -18.73
N LEU A 200 1.22 -10.14 -18.33
CA LEU A 200 0.94 -10.48 -16.93
C LEU A 200 1.31 -11.95 -16.76
N LYS A 201 2.19 -12.26 -15.81
CA LYS A 201 2.72 -13.63 -15.62
C LYS A 201 2.85 -13.94 -14.14
N SER A 202 2.72 -15.21 -13.79
CA SER A 202 3.00 -15.71 -12.44
C SER A 202 4.37 -16.39 -12.37
N PHE A 203 5.00 -16.31 -11.22
CA PHE A 203 6.34 -16.82 -10.92
C PHE A 203 6.35 -17.43 -9.51
N PRO A 204 7.30 -18.32 -9.19
CA PRO A 204 7.51 -18.76 -7.82
C PRO A 204 7.90 -17.58 -6.91
N ALA A 205 7.80 -17.76 -5.60
CA ALA A 205 8.28 -16.76 -4.66
C ALA A 205 9.81 -16.60 -4.72
N PRO A 206 10.35 -15.40 -4.44
CA PRO A 206 11.79 -15.19 -4.34
C PRO A 206 12.45 -16.04 -3.28
N THR A 207 13.52 -16.76 -3.65
CA THR A 207 14.26 -17.66 -2.74
C THR A 207 15.76 -17.39 -2.67
N SER A 208 16.32 -16.57 -3.57
CA SER A 208 17.75 -16.25 -3.54
C SER A 208 18.03 -15.17 -2.51
N PHE A 209 18.71 -15.51 -1.41
CA PHE A 209 19.02 -14.55 -0.35
C PHE A 209 19.89 -13.38 -0.84
N GLY A 210 19.55 -12.17 -0.41
CA GLY A 210 20.24 -10.91 -0.75
C GLY A 210 19.75 -10.25 -2.04
N ALA A 211 20.56 -9.34 -2.55
CA ALA A 211 20.29 -8.60 -3.78
C ALA A 211 20.38 -9.51 -5.03
N SER A 212 19.72 -9.09 -6.12
CA SER A 212 19.74 -9.82 -7.39
C SER A 212 21.16 -9.90 -7.94
N ALA A 213 21.72 -11.11 -8.05
CA ALA A 213 23.05 -11.29 -8.60
C ALA A 213 23.04 -11.20 -10.13
N ALA A 214 24.05 -10.56 -10.72
CA ALA A 214 24.21 -10.50 -12.18
C ALA A 214 24.20 -11.89 -12.84
N LYS A 215 24.75 -12.91 -12.16
CA LYS A 215 24.79 -14.31 -12.62
C LYS A 215 23.53 -15.13 -12.33
N GLN A 216 22.56 -14.59 -11.57
CA GLN A 216 21.29 -15.28 -11.32
C GLN A 216 20.55 -15.46 -12.65
N ALA A 217 20.12 -16.68 -12.94
CA ALA A 217 19.28 -16.95 -14.10
C ALA A 217 17.87 -16.36 -13.87
N PRO A 218 17.20 -15.85 -14.91
CA PRO A 218 15.80 -15.47 -14.81
C PRO A 218 14.94 -16.66 -14.38
N ALA A 219 13.97 -16.43 -13.50
CA ALA A 219 13.00 -17.43 -13.11
C ALA A 219 12.07 -17.78 -14.28
N GLU A 220 11.68 -19.05 -14.34
CA GLU A 220 10.69 -19.52 -15.31
C GLU A 220 9.28 -19.09 -14.85
N ALA A 221 8.49 -18.58 -15.78
CA ALA A 221 7.10 -18.24 -15.51
C ALA A 221 6.27 -19.52 -15.33
N ILE A 222 5.45 -19.56 -14.28
CA ILE A 222 4.51 -20.67 -14.02
C ILE A 222 3.36 -20.60 -15.02
N GLU A 223 2.76 -19.42 -15.17
CA GLU A 223 1.64 -19.17 -16.07
C GLU A 223 1.75 -17.78 -16.71
N ALA A 224 1.23 -17.65 -17.92
CA ALA A 224 1.01 -16.37 -18.57
C ALA A 224 -0.50 -16.13 -18.75
N PHE A 225 -0.96 -14.97 -18.27
CA PHE A 225 -2.34 -14.56 -18.45
C PHE A 225 -2.51 -13.84 -19.80
N PRO A 226 -3.74 -13.73 -20.33
CA PRO A 226 -3.96 -13.05 -21.60
C PRO A 226 -3.41 -11.62 -21.60
N PRO A 227 -2.53 -11.26 -22.55
CA PRO A 227 -1.85 -9.98 -22.56
C PRO A 227 -2.84 -8.84 -22.77
N GLN A 228 -2.55 -7.71 -22.14
CA GLN A 228 -3.21 -6.43 -22.34
C GLN A 228 -2.46 -5.63 -23.40
N GLY A 229 -3.12 -4.62 -23.97
CA GLY A 229 -2.57 -3.88 -25.11
C GLY A 229 -1.47 -2.88 -24.75
N GLN A 230 -1.31 -2.58 -23.46
CA GLN A 230 -0.41 -1.55 -22.92
C GLN A 230 0.03 -1.91 -21.48
N LEU A 231 0.93 -1.09 -20.94
CA LEU A 231 1.42 -1.10 -19.54
C LEU A 231 0.36 -1.56 -18.54
N ILE A 232 0.68 -2.61 -17.80
CA ILE A 232 -0.07 -2.98 -16.59
C ILE A 232 0.24 -1.95 -15.51
N THR A 233 -0.74 -1.16 -15.10
CA THR A 233 -0.54 -0.11 -14.08
C THR A 233 -0.71 -0.64 -12.67
N ARG A 234 -1.60 -1.64 -12.51
CA ARG A 234 -1.87 -2.31 -11.24
C ARG A 234 -2.33 -3.73 -11.41
N VAL A 235 -2.01 -4.54 -10.41
CA VAL A 235 -2.56 -5.87 -10.23
C VAL A 235 -2.89 -6.03 -8.75
N VAL A 236 -4.07 -6.55 -8.46
CA VAL A 236 -4.56 -6.75 -7.09
C VAL A 236 -5.27 -8.10 -7.01
N LEU A 237 -5.19 -8.75 -5.86
CA LEU A 237 -5.91 -9.98 -5.57
C LEU A 237 -7.24 -9.65 -4.87
N SER A 238 -8.33 -10.32 -5.25
CA SER A 238 -9.56 -10.29 -4.44
C SER A 238 -9.31 -10.86 -3.04
N GLU A 239 -10.04 -10.39 -2.02
CA GLU A 239 -9.85 -10.87 -0.64
C GLU A 239 -10.09 -12.38 -0.48
N ASP A 240 -11.07 -12.91 -1.20
CA ASP A 240 -11.32 -14.36 -1.27
C ASP A 240 -10.24 -15.15 -2.02
N GLY A 241 -9.23 -14.48 -2.58
CA GLY A 241 -8.14 -15.06 -3.36
C GLY A 241 -8.54 -15.59 -4.74
N ARG A 242 -9.81 -15.57 -5.12
CA ARG A 242 -10.31 -16.30 -6.31
C ARG A 242 -10.02 -15.62 -7.64
N PHE A 243 -9.78 -14.30 -7.63
CA PHE A 243 -9.60 -13.50 -8.86
C PHE A 243 -8.45 -12.52 -8.73
N LEU A 244 -7.65 -12.40 -9.80
CA LEU A 244 -6.77 -11.25 -10.02
C LEU A 244 -7.54 -10.18 -10.77
N VAL A 245 -7.31 -8.93 -10.39
CA VAL A 245 -7.77 -7.78 -11.15
C VAL A 245 -6.57 -6.99 -11.63
N SER A 246 -6.51 -6.78 -12.93
CA SER A 246 -5.39 -6.11 -13.59
C SER A 246 -5.90 -4.89 -14.36
N ALA A 247 -5.27 -3.74 -14.12
CA ALA A 247 -5.56 -2.48 -14.76
C ALA A 247 -4.48 -2.14 -15.80
N SER A 248 -4.91 -1.51 -16.89
CA SER A 248 -4.04 -1.16 -18.01
C SER A 248 -4.08 0.31 -18.37
N MET A 249 -2.99 0.77 -18.98
CA MET A 249 -3.01 1.98 -19.81
C MET A 249 -3.82 1.83 -21.10
N ASP A 250 -4.26 0.62 -21.48
CA ASP A 250 -5.19 0.42 -22.60
C ASP A 250 -6.65 0.81 -22.27
N GLY A 251 -6.88 1.35 -21.07
CA GLY A 251 -8.19 1.80 -20.59
C GLY A 251 -9.07 0.68 -20.06
N SER A 252 -8.62 -0.58 -20.14
CA SER A 252 -9.37 -1.73 -19.64
C SER A 252 -8.94 -2.17 -18.25
N VAL A 253 -9.89 -2.78 -17.55
CA VAL A 253 -9.64 -3.61 -16.37
C VAL A 253 -10.09 -5.02 -16.68
N ARG A 254 -9.27 -6.00 -16.29
CA ARG A 254 -9.57 -7.43 -16.48
C ARG A 254 -9.64 -8.13 -15.14
N ARG A 255 -10.69 -8.94 -14.98
CA ARG A 255 -10.87 -9.88 -13.87
C ARG A 255 -10.52 -11.28 -14.37
N ILE A 256 -9.54 -11.89 -13.72
CA ILE A 256 -8.90 -13.13 -14.15
C ILE A 256 -9.09 -14.16 -13.03
N PRO A 257 -9.87 -15.22 -13.26
CA PRO A 257 -10.01 -16.32 -12.30
C PRO A 257 -8.68 -17.06 -12.11
N ILE A 258 -8.38 -17.44 -10.86
CA ILE A 258 -7.13 -18.13 -10.49
C ILE A 258 -7.39 -19.60 -10.15
N GLU A 259 -8.59 -19.94 -9.68
CA GLU A 259 -8.93 -21.30 -9.26
C GLU A 259 -8.83 -22.31 -10.41
N GLU A 260 -8.17 -23.44 -10.13
CA GLU A 260 -7.94 -24.49 -11.10
C GLU A 260 -9.24 -25.27 -11.39
N GLY A 261 -9.61 -25.40 -12.67
CA GLY A 261 -10.85 -26.07 -13.10
C GLY A 261 -12.08 -25.17 -13.19
N THR A 262 -11.97 -23.90 -12.79
CA THR A 262 -13.07 -22.95 -12.83
C THR A 262 -13.22 -22.41 -14.26
N LYS A 263 -14.29 -22.83 -14.96
CA LYS A 263 -14.62 -22.36 -16.33
C LYS A 263 -15.17 -20.94 -16.37
N VAL A 264 -14.82 -20.09 -15.40
CA VAL A 264 -15.24 -18.69 -15.43
C VAL A 264 -14.41 -18.01 -16.51
N PRO A 265 -15.02 -17.38 -17.52
CA PRO A 265 -14.27 -16.65 -18.51
C PRO A 265 -13.67 -15.41 -17.87
N ILE A 266 -12.48 -15.03 -18.33
CA ILE A 266 -11.90 -13.71 -18.06
C ILE A 266 -12.90 -12.67 -18.52
N SER A 267 -13.36 -11.82 -17.60
CA SER A 267 -14.17 -10.66 -17.95
C SER A 267 -13.26 -9.45 -18.08
N HIS A 268 -13.57 -8.60 -19.05
CA HIS A 268 -12.90 -7.33 -19.24
C HIS A 268 -13.94 -6.23 -19.35
N LYS A 269 -13.59 -5.05 -18.85
CA LYS A 269 -14.39 -3.85 -18.99
C LYS A 269 -13.50 -2.73 -19.48
N LEU A 270 -13.87 -2.12 -20.60
CA LEU A 270 -13.28 -0.86 -21.02
C LEU A 270 -13.87 0.23 -20.14
N VAL A 271 -13.03 0.84 -19.30
CA VAL A 271 -13.44 1.87 -18.34
C VAL A 271 -13.14 3.25 -18.90
N HIS A 272 -12.00 3.39 -19.58
CA HIS A 272 -11.58 4.63 -20.23
C HIS A 272 -11.37 4.42 -21.72
N ASN A 273 -11.53 5.48 -22.50
CA ASN A 273 -11.09 5.48 -23.88
C ASN A 273 -9.55 5.47 -23.88
N PRO A 274 -8.87 4.51 -24.54
CA PRO A 274 -7.40 4.46 -24.58
C PRO A 274 -6.76 5.75 -25.10
N TYR A 275 -7.51 6.55 -25.88
CA TYR A 275 -7.07 7.86 -26.38
C TYR A 275 -7.25 9.02 -25.40
N ASN A 276 -8.04 8.86 -24.33
CA ASN A 276 -8.30 9.89 -23.31
C ASN A 276 -7.54 9.65 -21.98
N GLY A 277 -6.88 8.51 -21.83
CA GLY A 277 -6.14 8.15 -20.62
C GLY A 277 -6.24 6.66 -20.30
N GLY A 278 -5.36 6.19 -19.42
CA GLY A 278 -5.32 4.81 -18.94
C GLY A 278 -5.88 4.67 -17.52
N VAL A 279 -6.13 3.44 -17.07
CA VAL A 279 -6.48 3.17 -15.67
C VAL A 279 -5.19 3.22 -14.85
N ALA A 280 -5.04 4.15 -13.91
CA ALA A 280 -3.81 4.28 -13.13
C ALA A 280 -3.82 3.43 -11.83
N GLN A 281 -4.98 3.23 -11.23
CA GLN A 281 -5.14 2.46 -10.00
C GLN A 281 -6.38 1.59 -10.06
N VAL A 282 -6.34 0.46 -9.36
CA VAL A 282 -7.51 -0.39 -9.08
C VAL A 282 -7.46 -0.85 -7.63
N ALA A 283 -8.62 -0.90 -6.99
CA ALA A 283 -8.84 -1.53 -5.68
C ALA A 283 -9.96 -2.57 -5.81
N VAL A 284 -10.03 -3.54 -4.91
CA VAL A 284 -11.09 -4.54 -4.82
C VAL A 284 -11.63 -4.50 -3.40
N ASP A 285 -12.94 -4.47 -3.22
CA ASP A 285 -13.52 -4.56 -1.88
C ASP A 285 -13.53 -6.01 -1.36
N PRO A 286 -13.78 -6.20 -0.05
CA PRO A 286 -13.89 -7.52 0.56
C PRO A 286 -14.86 -8.48 -0.12
N SER A 287 -15.93 -7.95 -0.68
CA SER A 287 -16.93 -8.79 -1.37
C SER A 287 -16.50 -9.20 -2.79
N GLY A 288 -15.43 -8.61 -3.35
CA GLY A 288 -14.90 -8.91 -4.68
C GLY A 288 -15.60 -8.16 -5.82
N LEU A 289 -16.35 -7.12 -5.49
CA LEU A 289 -17.42 -6.51 -6.28
C LEU A 289 -17.21 -5.05 -6.64
N LEU A 290 -16.29 -4.33 -5.98
CA LEU A 290 -16.08 -2.91 -6.20
C LEU A 290 -14.69 -2.65 -6.76
N PHE A 291 -14.64 -2.11 -7.97
CA PHE A 291 -13.41 -1.68 -8.58
C PHE A 291 -13.37 -0.16 -8.69
N LEU A 292 -12.33 0.48 -8.16
CA LEU A 292 -12.11 1.92 -8.27
C LEU A 292 -11.04 2.21 -9.32
N SER A 293 -11.40 2.84 -10.43
CA SER A 293 -10.44 3.31 -11.43
C SER A 293 -10.23 4.82 -11.30
N THR A 294 -8.98 5.25 -11.20
CA THR A 294 -8.58 6.66 -11.35
C THR A 294 -7.66 6.79 -12.55
N GLY A 295 -8.00 7.64 -13.53
CA GLY A 295 -7.12 7.96 -14.65
C GLY A 295 -7.83 8.77 -15.74
N GLY A 296 -7.24 9.89 -16.16
CA GLY A 296 -7.86 10.84 -17.11
C GLY A 296 -8.75 11.90 -16.45
N SER A 297 -9.38 12.75 -17.27
CA SER A 297 -10.32 13.82 -16.87
C SER A 297 -11.67 13.33 -16.34
N ASP A 298 -11.91 12.02 -16.37
CA ASP A 298 -13.25 11.44 -16.35
C ASP A 298 -13.70 10.99 -14.95
N GLY A 299 -12.86 11.17 -13.92
CA GLY A 299 -13.19 10.91 -12.51
C GLY A 299 -13.03 9.45 -12.07
N ALA A 300 -13.53 9.14 -10.86
CA ALA A 300 -13.50 7.78 -10.32
C ALA A 300 -14.69 6.97 -10.82
N VAL A 301 -14.44 5.79 -11.40
CA VAL A 301 -15.49 4.87 -11.87
C VAL A 301 -15.59 3.67 -10.94
N VAL A 302 -16.83 3.34 -10.56
CA VAL A 302 -17.18 2.22 -9.67
C VAL A 302 -18.04 1.22 -10.45
N TRP A 303 -17.75 -0.08 -10.35
CA TRP A 303 -18.55 -1.12 -11.00
C TRP A 303 -18.49 -2.47 -10.31
N SER A 304 -19.54 -3.28 -10.53
CA SER A 304 -19.66 -4.68 -10.12
C SER A 304 -19.90 -5.61 -11.32
N ASP A 305 -19.63 -6.91 -11.16
CA ASP A 305 -19.98 -7.93 -12.16
C ASP A 305 -21.51 -8.14 -12.14
N PRO A 306 -22.22 -8.07 -13.26
CA PRO A 306 -23.67 -8.22 -13.30
C PRO A 306 -24.16 -9.62 -12.89
N ARG A 307 -23.28 -10.63 -12.82
CA ARG A 307 -23.58 -11.97 -12.28
C ARG A 307 -23.63 -11.98 -10.76
N ASP A 308 -22.96 -11.01 -10.15
CA ASP A 308 -22.94 -10.84 -8.71
C ASP A 308 -24.08 -9.87 -8.36
N ALA A 309 -25.06 -10.35 -7.60
CA ALA A 309 -26.26 -9.60 -7.28
C ALA A 309 -25.95 -8.45 -6.29
N VAL A 310 -25.34 -7.38 -6.77
CA VAL A 310 -24.99 -6.21 -5.97
C VAL A 310 -26.08 -5.16 -6.10
N ARG A 311 -26.72 -4.84 -4.98
CA ARG A 311 -27.31 -3.51 -4.78
C ARG A 311 -26.19 -2.63 -4.24
N PRO A 312 -25.99 -1.40 -4.76
CA PRO A 312 -25.24 -0.41 -3.99
C PRO A 312 -25.86 -0.32 -2.59
N PRO A 313 -25.08 -0.05 -1.53
CA PRO A 313 -25.66 0.16 -0.21
C PRO A 313 -26.81 1.16 -0.36
N ALA A 314 -28.00 0.77 0.10
CA ALA A 314 -29.08 1.74 0.20
C ALA A 314 -28.52 2.93 1.00
N PRO A 315 -28.84 4.19 0.64
CA PRO A 315 -28.55 5.29 1.55
C PRO A 315 -29.04 4.83 2.92
N GLY A 316 -28.14 4.87 3.91
CA GLY A 316 -28.52 4.53 5.28
C GLY A 316 -29.78 5.30 5.63
N PRO A 317 -30.62 4.79 6.55
CA PRO A 317 -31.81 5.54 6.96
C PRO A 317 -31.40 7.00 7.20
N GLU A 318 -32.16 7.95 6.64
CA GLU A 318 -32.15 9.33 7.09
C GLU A 318 -32.63 9.28 8.54
N GLU A 319 -31.75 8.88 9.46
CA GLU A 319 -31.98 9.05 10.88
C GLU A 319 -31.88 10.54 11.12
N ASP A 320 -33.00 11.06 11.64
CA ASP A 320 -33.30 12.47 11.80
C ASP A 320 -32.05 13.28 12.17
N ALA A 321 -31.85 14.36 11.43
CA ALA A 321 -30.86 15.37 11.72
C ALA A 321 -30.92 15.71 13.22
N VAL A 322 -29.92 15.24 13.97
CA VAL A 322 -29.71 15.68 15.34
C VAL A 322 -29.35 17.16 15.21
N GLU A 323 -30.25 18.05 15.64
CA GLU A 323 -29.91 19.46 15.81
C GLU A 323 -28.72 19.53 16.77
N VAL A 324 -27.54 19.83 16.22
CA VAL A 324 -26.36 20.17 17.01
C VAL A 324 -26.48 21.67 17.32
N PRO A 325 -26.81 22.05 18.56
CA PRO A 325 -26.92 23.45 18.89
C PRO A 325 -25.50 24.01 19.03
N GLY A 326 -25.18 25.00 18.20
CA GLY A 326 -24.12 25.98 18.43
C GLY A 326 -22.76 25.41 18.79
N ASP A 327 -21.92 25.19 17.77
CA ASP A 327 -20.71 25.97 17.52
C ASP A 327 -20.17 25.48 16.16
N GLN A 328 -19.45 26.33 15.43
CA GLN A 328 -19.06 26.09 14.04
C GLN A 328 -18.33 24.74 13.88
N GLU A 329 -19.05 23.68 13.48
CA GLU A 329 -18.42 22.42 13.09
C GLU A 329 -17.59 22.67 11.82
N GLU A 330 -16.27 22.66 11.95
CA GLU A 330 -15.36 22.76 10.82
C GLU A 330 -15.63 21.61 9.83
N LEU A 331 -16.31 21.95 8.74
CA LEU A 331 -16.59 21.03 7.63
C LEU A 331 -15.32 20.72 6.81
N ALA A 332 -14.24 21.46 7.04
CA ALA A 332 -12.97 21.29 6.37
C ALA A 332 -11.81 21.41 7.38
N THR A 333 -10.96 20.39 7.46
CA THR A 333 -9.70 20.45 8.21
C THR A 333 -8.57 20.50 7.19
N SER A 334 -7.68 21.48 7.31
CA SER A 334 -6.48 21.58 6.50
C SER A 334 -5.25 21.17 7.30
N VAL A 335 -4.47 20.23 6.77
CA VAL A 335 -3.18 19.82 7.33
C VAL A 335 -2.06 20.45 6.50
N ASP A 336 -1.28 21.32 7.13
CA ASP A 336 -0.06 21.86 6.52
C ASP A 336 1.11 20.91 6.69
N ASP A 337 1.07 19.81 5.95
CA ASP A 337 2.07 18.74 5.98
C ASP A 337 3.43 19.15 5.39
N LYS A 338 3.61 20.42 5.01
CA LYS A 338 4.90 21.02 4.64
C LYS A 338 5.57 21.76 5.80
N ASP A 339 4.88 21.94 6.92
CA ASP A 339 5.47 22.51 8.12
C ASP A 339 6.50 21.52 8.69
N THR A 340 7.77 21.84 8.51
CA THR A 340 8.90 21.03 9.01
C THR A 340 9.17 21.24 10.48
N ALA A 341 8.64 22.31 11.09
CA ALA A 341 8.70 22.52 12.53
C ALA A 341 7.62 21.70 13.24
N ALA A 342 6.42 21.61 12.66
CA ALA A 342 5.35 20.74 13.17
C ALA A 342 5.65 19.26 12.92
N PHE A 343 6.21 18.93 11.75
CA PHE A 343 6.53 17.56 11.33
C PHE A 343 8.03 17.45 11.01
N PRO A 344 8.90 17.37 12.03
CA PRO A 344 10.33 17.18 11.81
C PRO A 344 10.60 15.82 11.14
N LEU A 345 11.72 15.74 10.43
CA LEU A 345 12.18 14.50 9.83
C LEU A 345 12.33 13.43 10.92
N TRP A 346 11.77 12.25 10.68
CA TRP A 346 11.93 11.14 11.60
C TRP A 346 13.41 10.77 11.76
N ALA A 347 13.80 10.47 13.00
CA ALA A 347 15.07 9.90 13.38
C ALA A 347 14.83 8.84 14.47
N PRO A 348 15.63 7.75 14.51
CA PRO A 348 15.53 6.77 15.59
C PRO A 348 15.88 7.42 16.93
N VAL A 349 15.25 6.93 17.99
CA VAL A 349 15.52 7.36 19.36
C VAL A 349 16.96 6.98 19.72
N ASP A 350 17.79 7.95 20.11
CA ASP A 350 19.12 7.65 20.62
C ASP A 350 18.97 7.03 22.02
N LEU A 351 19.09 5.70 22.11
CA LEU A 351 19.01 4.97 23.38
C LEU A 351 20.12 5.34 24.38
N ALA A 352 21.15 6.09 23.95
CA ALA A 352 22.17 6.65 24.83
C ALA A 352 21.78 8.02 25.43
N ASP A 353 20.69 8.65 24.96
CA ASP A 353 20.18 9.91 25.48
C ASP A 353 19.01 9.66 26.48
N PRO A 354 19.23 9.87 27.80
CA PRO A 354 18.21 9.66 28.81
C PRO A 354 16.99 10.60 28.67
N ASP A 355 17.12 11.75 28.00
CA ASP A 355 15.99 12.67 27.77
C ASP A 355 15.04 12.15 26.67
N ALA A 356 15.53 11.32 25.75
CA ALA A 356 14.71 10.73 24.69
C ALA A 356 13.72 9.68 25.22
N ARG A 357 14.10 8.96 26.29
CA ARG A 357 13.19 8.05 27.04
C ARG A 357 12.08 8.80 27.79
N ALA A 358 12.39 9.97 28.33
CA ALA A 358 11.44 10.76 29.11
C ALA A 358 10.43 11.53 28.24
N GLY A 359 10.72 11.71 26.95
CA GLY A 359 9.82 12.35 25.98
C GLY A 359 8.66 11.46 25.53
N GLU A 360 8.87 10.13 25.44
CA GLU A 360 7.80 9.17 25.15
C GLU A 360 6.98 8.80 26.40
N GLU A 361 7.58 8.79 27.60
CA GLU A 361 6.83 8.56 28.85
C GLU A 361 6.07 9.80 29.36
N ASN A 362 6.43 11.01 28.93
CA ASN A 362 5.67 12.23 29.23
C ASN A 362 4.65 12.53 28.13
N ASP A 363 3.59 11.73 28.08
CA ASP A 363 2.26 12.26 27.80
C ASP A 363 1.95 13.30 28.89
N ASP A 364 2.49 14.52 28.76
CA ASP A 364 2.09 15.63 29.63
C ASP A 364 0.69 16.07 29.17
N PRO A 365 -0.37 15.75 29.94
CA PRO A 365 -1.74 16.05 29.54
C PRO A 365 -1.96 17.57 29.38
N GLN A 366 -1.09 18.42 29.94
CA GLN A 366 -1.16 19.87 29.75
C GLN A 366 -0.62 20.32 28.40
N LEU A 367 0.45 19.71 27.88
CA LEU A 367 0.98 20.00 26.54
C LEU A 367 0.04 19.50 25.44
N ASN A 368 -0.54 18.31 25.62
CA ASN A 368 -1.60 17.82 24.73
C ASN A 368 -2.87 18.68 24.82
N ALA A 369 -3.25 19.18 26.01
CA ALA A 369 -4.38 20.10 26.16
C ALA A 369 -4.11 21.48 25.53
N ILE A 370 -2.86 21.97 25.56
CA ILE A 370 -2.47 23.23 24.90
C ILE A 370 -2.45 23.06 23.38
N ALA A 371 -1.92 21.94 22.87
CA ALA A 371 -1.97 21.61 21.44
C ALA A 371 -3.43 21.44 20.95
N MET A 372 -4.30 20.81 21.74
CA MET A 372 -5.74 20.72 21.48
C MET A 372 -6.46 22.09 21.58
N ALA A 373 -6.04 22.98 22.49
CA ALA A 373 -6.62 24.31 22.64
C ALA A 373 -6.17 25.28 21.54
N GLN A 374 -5.00 25.07 20.93
CA GLN A 374 -4.54 25.78 19.74
C GLN A 374 -5.14 25.24 18.43
N ARG A 375 -5.74 24.03 18.47
CA ARG A 375 -6.49 23.39 17.38
C ARG A 375 -7.99 23.72 17.38
N ARG A 376 -8.42 24.77 18.09
CA ARG A 376 -9.82 25.24 18.12
C ARG A 376 -10.02 26.51 17.32
#